data_AF-A0AAV9I216-F1
#
_entry.id   AF-A0AAV9I216-F1
#
_cell.length_a   1.000
_cell.length_b   1.000
_cell.length_c   1.000
_cell.angle_alpha   90.00
_cell.angle_beta   90.00
_cell.angle_gamma   90.00
#
_symmetry.space_group_name_H-M   'P 1'
#
loop_
_entity.id
_entity.type
_entity.pdbx_description
1 polymer ?
#
loop_
_entity_poly.entity_id
_entity_poly.type
_entity_poly.pdbx_seq_one_letter_code
_entity_poly.pdbx_strand_id
1 'polypeptide(L)'
;MSLGGPPSPAFNAAVASAFSSGILSIVAAGNEGLDASTTSPASAPEAITVGAVDVDNARPYWSNYGPLVDIFAPGVEVLSAWKGSDEDYYVADGTSMATPHVAGLVLYLKGLETGVARGAVVRSAAEVVESLKGLATAGVVGNRGKGSPDLLAYNGNGA
;
A
#
# COMPACT_ATOMS: atom_id res chain seq x y z
N MET A 1 3.04 -6.23 4.37
CA MET A 1 4.46 -6.57 4.59
C MET A 1 5.24 -5.26 4.65
N SER A 2 5.37 -4.72 5.85
CA SER A 2 6.12 -3.48 6.12
C SER A 2 7.60 -3.77 6.30
N LEU A 3 8.22 -4.26 5.22
CA LEU A 3 9.62 -4.66 5.14
C LEU A 3 10.09 -4.60 3.69
N GLY A 4 11.40 -4.57 3.48
CA GLY A 4 12.00 -4.63 2.15
C GLY A 4 13.48 -4.91 2.24
N GLY A 5 14.08 -5.22 1.10
CA GLY A 5 15.51 -5.43 0.95
C GLY A 5 15.92 -5.47 -0.51
N PRO A 6 17.17 -5.88 -0.79
CA PRO A 6 17.67 -6.04 -2.16
C PRO A 6 16.76 -6.95 -3.01
N PRO A 7 16.82 -6.82 -4.36
CA PRO A 7 16.02 -7.65 -5.25
C PRO A 7 16.23 -9.14 -4.99
N SER A 8 15.13 -9.87 -4.89
CA SER A 8 15.13 -11.30 -4.62
C SER A 8 14.09 -12.01 -5.48
N PRO A 9 14.51 -12.74 -6.53
CA PRO A 9 13.60 -13.54 -7.35
C PRO A 9 12.81 -14.56 -6.51
N ALA A 10 13.44 -15.13 -5.48
CA ALA A 10 12.78 -16.06 -4.57
C ALA A 10 11.65 -15.38 -3.77
N PHE A 11 11.85 -14.12 -3.34
CA PHE A 11 10.81 -13.39 -2.62
C PHE A 11 9.64 -13.02 -3.53
N ASN A 12 9.93 -12.53 -4.74
CA ASN A 12 8.88 -12.22 -5.72
C ASN A 12 8.09 -13.49 -6.11
N ALA A 13 8.76 -14.63 -6.26
CA ALA A 13 8.09 -15.92 -6.51
C ALA A 13 7.18 -16.34 -5.34
N ALA A 14 7.58 -16.08 -4.08
CA ALA A 14 6.73 -16.36 -2.93
C ALA A 14 5.47 -15.48 -2.92
N VAL A 15 5.58 -14.20 -3.30
CA VAL A 15 4.42 -13.31 -3.48
C VAL A 15 3.49 -13.82 -4.58
N ALA A 16 4.04 -14.19 -5.73
CA ALA A 16 3.26 -14.75 -6.84
C ALA A 16 2.54 -16.06 -6.46
N SER A 17 3.19 -16.93 -5.67
CA SER A 17 2.58 -18.15 -5.15
C SER A 17 1.44 -17.86 -4.17
N ALA A 18 1.60 -16.86 -3.29
CA ALA A 18 0.55 -16.42 -2.39
C ALA A 18 -0.65 -15.88 -3.17
N PHE A 19 -0.41 -15.03 -4.17
CA PHE A 19 -1.45 -14.49 -5.05
C PHE A 19 -2.22 -15.59 -5.77
N SER A 20 -1.51 -16.57 -6.34
CA SER A 20 -2.12 -17.74 -7.01
C SER A 20 -2.97 -18.60 -6.07
N SER A 21 -2.74 -18.50 -4.77
CA SER A 21 -3.52 -19.17 -3.72
C SER A 21 -4.66 -18.29 -3.17
N GLY A 22 -4.92 -17.12 -3.77
CA GLY A 22 -5.96 -16.18 -3.34
C GLY A 22 -5.54 -15.24 -2.19
N ILE A 23 -4.25 -15.20 -1.85
CA ILE A 23 -3.71 -14.34 -0.78
C ILE A 23 -3.07 -13.10 -1.40
N LEU A 24 -3.72 -11.95 -1.22
CA LEU A 24 -3.22 -10.66 -1.69
C LEU A 24 -2.17 -10.10 -0.71
N SER A 25 -1.00 -9.74 -1.24
CA SER A 25 0.09 -9.14 -0.47
C SER A 25 0.12 -7.64 -0.68
N ILE A 26 0.02 -6.87 0.42
CA ILE A 26 0.24 -5.41 0.43
C ILE A 26 1.64 -5.17 0.97
N VAL A 27 2.49 -4.45 0.25
CA VAL A 27 3.94 -4.35 0.56
C VAL A 27 4.42 -2.90 0.55
N ALA A 28 5.44 -2.62 1.35
CA ALA A 28 6.11 -1.32 1.34
C ALA A 28 6.95 -1.13 0.07
N ALA A 29 6.93 0.07 -0.51
CA ALA A 29 7.77 0.40 -1.66
C ALA A 29 9.28 0.49 -1.31
N GLY A 30 9.62 0.79 -0.05
CA GLY A 30 10.98 1.02 0.43
C GLY A 30 11.27 2.50 0.71
N ASN A 31 12.36 2.77 1.45
CA ASN A 31 12.65 4.08 2.06
C ASN A 31 14.00 4.65 1.59
N GLU A 32 14.42 4.35 0.37
CA GLU A 32 15.74 4.71 -0.17
C GLU A 32 15.70 5.87 -1.18
N GLY A 33 14.51 6.36 -1.54
CA GLY A 33 14.32 7.35 -2.59
C GLY A 33 14.71 6.83 -3.98
N LEU A 34 14.52 5.52 -4.21
CA LEU A 34 14.89 4.81 -5.43
C LEU A 34 13.66 4.32 -6.20
N ASP A 35 13.87 3.79 -7.39
CA ASP A 35 12.84 3.08 -8.14
C ASP A 35 12.48 1.76 -7.41
N ALA A 36 11.20 1.54 -7.12
CA ALA A 36 10.70 0.37 -6.38
C ALA A 36 11.07 -0.96 -7.07
N SER A 37 11.33 -0.95 -8.38
CA SER A 37 11.86 -2.12 -9.11
C SER A 37 13.20 -2.64 -8.61
N THR A 38 13.95 -1.84 -7.85
CA THR A 38 15.24 -2.25 -7.27
C THR A 38 15.12 -2.85 -5.87
N THR A 39 13.92 -3.17 -5.40
CA THR A 39 13.72 -3.78 -4.07
C THR A 39 12.72 -4.93 -4.10
N SER A 40 12.83 -5.87 -3.17
CA SER A 40 11.83 -6.92 -2.96
C SER A 40 11.28 -6.85 -1.54
N PRO A 41 9.97 -7.10 -1.34
CA PRO A 41 9.00 -7.60 -2.32
C PRO A 41 8.33 -6.53 -3.20
N ALA A 42 8.71 -5.25 -3.11
CA ALA A 42 8.09 -4.16 -3.89
C ALA A 42 8.10 -4.37 -5.42
N SER A 43 9.10 -5.09 -5.94
CA SER A 43 9.21 -5.43 -7.37
C SER A 43 8.36 -6.63 -7.80
N ALA A 44 7.60 -7.27 -6.90
CA ALA A 44 6.73 -8.38 -7.24
C ALA A 44 5.44 -7.87 -7.93
N PRO A 45 5.17 -8.22 -9.20
CA PRO A 45 4.01 -7.69 -9.94
C PRO A 45 2.65 -8.02 -9.33
N GLU A 46 2.55 -9.13 -8.60
CA GLU A 46 1.32 -9.60 -7.96
C GLU A 46 1.08 -9.01 -6.54
N ALA A 47 1.97 -8.14 -6.05
CA ALA A 47 1.75 -7.37 -4.83
C ALA A 47 1.00 -6.05 -5.13
N ILE A 48 0.42 -5.46 -4.08
CA ILE A 48 0.10 -4.03 -4.04
C ILE A 48 1.26 -3.32 -3.36
N THR A 49 2.02 -2.54 -4.12
CA THR A 49 3.18 -1.79 -3.62
C THR A 49 2.77 -0.38 -3.22
N VAL A 50 3.06 -0.01 -1.98
CA VAL A 50 2.57 1.23 -1.34
C VAL A 50 3.70 2.22 -1.11
N GLY A 51 3.59 3.38 -1.76
CA GLY A 51 4.41 4.56 -1.48
C GLY A 51 3.87 5.37 -0.31
N ALA A 52 4.72 6.20 0.30
CA ALA A 52 4.33 7.09 1.39
C ALA A 52 4.09 8.52 0.88
N VAL A 53 3.16 9.22 1.54
CA VAL A 53 2.99 10.68 1.46
C VAL A 53 2.94 11.29 2.86
N ASP A 54 3.23 12.59 2.92
CA ASP A 54 2.96 13.44 4.08
C ASP A 54 1.54 14.03 4.08
N VAL A 55 1.28 14.90 5.06
CA VAL A 55 0.00 15.59 5.25
C VAL A 55 -0.39 16.50 4.08
N ASP A 56 0.58 16.96 3.28
CA ASP A 56 0.36 17.80 2.09
C ASP A 56 0.19 16.94 0.82
N ASN A 57 0.01 15.62 0.97
CA ASN A 57 -0.01 14.61 -0.08
C ASN A 57 1.29 14.59 -0.92
N ALA A 58 2.39 15.08 -0.38
CA ALA A 58 3.68 15.06 -1.06
C ALA A 58 4.45 13.79 -0.69
N ARG A 59 5.04 13.14 -1.70
CA ARG A 59 5.97 12.03 -1.48
C ARG A 59 7.24 12.58 -0.79
N PRO A 60 7.59 12.10 0.42
CA PRO A 60 8.85 12.47 1.05
C PRO A 60 10.03 11.91 0.24
N TYR A 61 11.18 12.58 0.29
CA TYR A 61 12.31 12.26 -0.59
C TYR A 61 12.75 10.80 -0.50
N TRP A 62 12.61 10.18 0.68
CA TRP A 62 13.00 8.80 0.96
C TRP A 62 12.00 7.75 0.46
N SER A 63 10.72 8.06 0.19
CA SER A 63 9.80 7.03 -0.29
C SER A 63 10.23 6.59 -1.67
N ASN A 64 10.40 5.29 -1.90
CA ASN A 64 10.62 4.77 -3.24
C ASN A 64 9.44 5.12 -4.16
N TYR A 65 9.72 5.16 -5.46
CA TYR A 65 8.82 5.64 -6.50
C TYR A 65 8.89 4.72 -7.73
N GLY A 66 8.18 5.05 -8.79
CA GLY A 66 8.28 4.39 -10.09
C GLY A 66 7.04 3.61 -10.48
N PRO A 67 7.06 2.99 -11.67
CA PRO A 67 5.88 2.34 -12.25
C PRO A 67 5.40 1.10 -11.48
N LEU A 68 6.22 0.56 -10.56
CA LEU A 68 5.82 -0.55 -9.71
C LEU A 68 5.17 -0.11 -8.40
N VAL A 69 5.07 1.19 -8.12
CA VAL A 69 4.19 1.68 -7.05
C VAL A 69 2.76 1.64 -7.58
N ASP A 70 1.83 1.06 -6.82
CA ASP A 70 0.42 0.98 -7.20
C ASP A 70 -0.40 2.16 -6.66
N ILE A 71 -0.06 2.61 -5.45
CA ILE A 71 -0.82 3.62 -4.71
C ILE A 71 0.05 4.26 -3.64
N PHE A 72 -0.28 5.50 -3.28
CA PHE A 72 0.29 6.20 -2.14
C PHE A 72 -0.68 6.24 -0.96
N ALA A 73 -0.15 6.27 0.26
CA ALA A 73 -0.92 6.42 1.49
C ALA A 73 -0.13 7.19 2.56
N PRO A 74 -0.78 7.72 3.62
CA PRO A 74 -0.11 8.44 4.69
C PRO A 74 0.99 7.60 5.34
N GLY A 75 2.22 8.11 5.31
CA GLY A 75 3.40 7.41 5.83
C GLY A 75 4.40 8.32 6.54
N VAL A 76 4.07 9.58 6.77
CA VAL A 76 4.86 10.53 7.56
C VAL A 76 4.05 10.92 8.78
N GLU A 77 4.70 11.01 9.93
CA GLU A 77 4.11 11.35 11.23
C GLU A 77 2.90 10.48 11.60
N VAL A 78 2.99 9.17 11.31
CA VAL A 78 1.91 8.23 11.60
C VAL A 78 2.00 7.77 13.05
N LEU A 79 0.99 8.18 13.84
CA LEU A 79 0.78 7.72 15.21
C LEU A 79 0.18 6.31 15.24
N SER A 80 0.77 5.40 16.01
CA SER A 80 0.18 4.08 16.29
C SER A 80 0.60 3.55 17.66
N ALA A 81 0.05 2.40 18.05
CA ALA A 81 0.39 1.70 19.28
C ALA A 81 1.87 1.29 19.32
N TRP A 82 2.44 1.18 20.52
CA TRP A 82 3.84 0.81 20.72
C TRP A 82 4.04 -0.20 21.85
N LYS A 83 5.26 -0.72 21.97
CA LYS A 83 5.57 -1.93 22.76
C LYS A 83 5.95 -1.67 24.22
N GLY A 84 5.88 -0.43 24.71
CA GLY A 84 6.28 -0.07 26.07
C GLY A 84 5.22 -0.41 27.13
N SER A 85 3.94 -0.26 26.80
CA SER A 85 2.78 -0.60 27.65
C SER A 85 1.49 -0.71 26.81
N ASP A 86 0.38 -1.11 27.43
CA ASP A 86 -0.94 -1.21 26.76
C ASP A 86 -1.52 0.16 26.33
N GLU A 87 -0.96 1.26 26.87
CA GLU A 87 -1.36 2.65 26.54
C GLU A 87 -0.27 3.38 25.74
N ASP A 88 0.83 2.71 25.42
CA ASP A 88 1.99 3.32 24.76
C ASP A 88 1.74 3.53 23.26
N TYR A 89 2.32 4.61 22.74
CA TYR A 89 2.19 5.02 21.36
C TYR A 89 3.49 5.60 20.82
N TYR A 90 3.65 5.52 19.50
CA TYR A 90 4.84 6.01 18.82
C TYR A 90 4.46 6.62 17.48
N VAL A 91 5.11 7.73 17.14
CA VAL A 91 4.97 8.40 15.85
C VAL A 91 6.16 7.99 14.99
N ALA A 92 5.88 7.47 13.80
CA ALA A 92 6.92 6.98 12.89
C ALA A 92 6.66 7.38 11.44
N ASP A 93 7.76 7.37 10.70
CA ASP A 93 7.80 7.59 9.27
C ASP A 93 8.18 6.30 8.53
N GLY A 94 7.63 6.11 7.34
CA GLY A 94 8.06 5.10 6.40
C GLY A 94 6.95 4.60 5.47
N THR A 95 7.35 4.01 4.35
CA THR A 95 6.44 3.18 3.53
C THR A 95 5.87 2.00 4.34
N SER A 96 6.58 1.57 5.39
CA SER A 96 6.11 0.66 6.42
C SER A 96 4.86 1.14 7.17
N MET A 97 4.66 2.46 7.31
CA MET A 97 3.51 3.09 7.96
C MET A 97 2.39 3.40 6.94
N ALA A 98 2.74 3.65 5.68
CA ALA A 98 1.76 3.75 4.58
C ALA A 98 1.08 2.40 4.27
N THR A 99 1.86 1.31 4.24
CA THR A 99 1.40 -0.05 3.93
C THR A 99 0.17 -0.51 4.74
N PRO A 100 0.13 -0.39 6.09
CA PRO A 100 -1.02 -0.84 6.88
C PRO A 100 -2.30 -0.02 6.63
N HIS A 101 -2.22 1.24 6.21
CA HIS A 101 -3.41 2.00 5.79
C HIS A 101 -4.09 1.31 4.60
N VAL A 102 -3.31 0.91 3.59
CA VAL A 102 -3.82 0.22 2.40
C VAL A 102 -4.30 -1.20 2.74
N ALA A 103 -3.59 -1.91 3.62
CA ALA A 103 -4.04 -3.22 4.09
C ALA A 103 -5.40 -3.14 4.80
N GLY A 104 -5.58 -2.15 5.69
CA GLY A 104 -6.85 -1.88 6.35
C GLY A 104 -7.95 -1.49 5.36
N LEU A 105 -7.64 -0.62 4.39
CA LEU A 105 -8.57 -0.21 3.34
C LEU A 105 -9.04 -1.40 2.48
N VAL A 106 -8.12 -2.27 2.07
CA VAL A 106 -8.45 -3.50 1.33
C VAL A 106 -9.40 -4.38 2.14
N LEU A 107 -9.16 -4.57 3.43
CA LEU A 107 -10.04 -5.36 4.30
C LEU A 107 -11.39 -4.67 4.53
N TYR A 108 -11.41 -3.35 4.67
CA TYR A 108 -12.63 -2.54 4.78
C TYR A 108 -13.52 -2.70 3.55
N LEU A 109 -12.96 -2.57 2.34
CA LEU A 109 -13.69 -2.77 1.08
C LEU A 109 -14.25 -4.20 1.00
N LYS A 110 -13.41 -5.22 1.29
CA LYS A 110 -13.86 -6.61 1.36
C LYS A 110 -15.01 -6.82 2.37
N GLY A 111 -14.98 -6.14 3.51
CA GLY A 111 -16.03 -6.19 4.53
C GLY A 111 -17.36 -5.58 4.06
N LEU A 112 -17.32 -4.42 3.41
CA LEU A 112 -18.51 -3.78 2.85
C LEU A 112 -19.20 -4.61 1.77
N GLU A 113 -18.42 -5.34 0.98
CA GLU A 113 -18.92 -6.12 -0.16
C GLU A 113 -19.46 -7.49 0.25
N THR A 114 -19.01 -8.01 1.39
CA THR A 114 -19.49 -9.25 1.99
C THR A 114 -20.66 -9.03 2.95
N GLY A 115 -20.98 -7.77 3.30
CA GLY A 115 -22.07 -7.39 4.19
C GLY A 115 -23.45 -7.24 3.51
N VAL A 116 -24.30 -8.25 3.70
CA VAL A 116 -25.79 -8.24 3.85
C VAL A 116 -26.71 -7.59 2.77
N ALA A 117 -26.27 -6.70 1.89
CA ALA A 117 -27.18 -5.98 0.97
C ALA A 117 -26.99 -6.27 -0.54
N ARG A 118 -25.91 -6.93 -0.95
CA ARG A 118 -25.66 -7.28 -2.36
C ARG A 118 -25.02 -8.66 -2.39
N GLY A 119 -25.72 -9.64 -2.98
CA GLY A 119 -25.32 -11.05 -3.03
C GLY A 119 -23.81 -11.20 -3.22
N ALA A 120 -23.16 -11.82 -2.23
CA ALA A 120 -21.72 -11.76 -2.00
C ALA A 120 -20.91 -12.03 -3.27
N VAL A 121 -20.21 -11.01 -3.75
CA VAL A 121 -19.10 -11.21 -4.69
C VAL A 121 -17.86 -11.29 -3.82
N VAL A 122 -17.34 -12.51 -3.62
CA VAL A 122 -15.96 -12.66 -3.16
C VAL A 122 -15.09 -12.11 -4.28
N ARG A 123 -14.67 -10.84 -4.17
CA ARG A 123 -13.76 -10.24 -5.15
C ARG A 123 -12.43 -10.99 -5.09
N SER A 124 -12.04 -11.52 -6.24
CA SER A 124 -10.69 -11.99 -6.48
C SER A 124 -9.68 -10.91 -6.11
N ALA A 125 -8.44 -11.30 -5.84
CA ALA A 125 -7.37 -10.36 -5.53
C ALA A 125 -7.24 -9.24 -6.60
N ALA A 126 -7.47 -9.57 -7.87
CA ALA A 126 -7.48 -8.62 -8.98
C ALA A 126 -8.65 -7.60 -8.88
N GLU A 127 -9.87 -8.06 -8.60
CA GLU A 127 -11.04 -7.16 -8.46
C GLU A 127 -10.90 -6.21 -7.27
N VAL A 128 -10.22 -6.64 -6.19
CA VAL A 128 -9.89 -5.78 -5.05
C VAL A 128 -8.89 -4.69 -5.47
N VAL A 129 -7.86 -5.03 -6.25
CA VAL A 129 -6.88 -4.05 -6.77
C VAL A 129 -7.58 -3.01 -7.66
N GLU A 130 -8.46 -3.44 -8.56
CA GLU A 130 -9.24 -2.53 -9.41
C GLU A 130 -10.16 -1.62 -8.58
N SER A 131 -10.84 -2.18 -7.57
CA SER A 131 -11.69 -1.39 -6.66
C SER A 131 -10.88 -0.35 -5.88
N LEU A 132 -9.71 -0.74 -5.37
CA LEU A 132 -8.80 0.15 -4.65
C LEU A 132 -8.32 1.31 -5.53
N LYS A 133 -7.85 1.02 -6.75
CA LYS A 133 -7.35 2.03 -7.69
C LYS A 133 -8.48 2.93 -8.23
N GLY A 134 -9.66 2.36 -8.47
CA GLY A 134 -10.83 3.10 -8.96
C GLY A 134 -11.43 4.06 -7.94
N LEU A 135 -11.24 3.80 -6.64
CA LEU A 135 -11.65 4.71 -5.57
C LEU A 135 -10.59 5.76 -5.24
N ALA A 136 -9.31 5.52 -5.55
CA ALA A 136 -8.23 6.42 -5.15
C ALA A 136 -8.44 7.87 -5.62
N THR A 137 -8.06 8.83 -4.78
CA THR A 137 -8.08 10.26 -5.15
C THR A 137 -6.95 10.50 -6.13
N ALA A 138 -7.30 10.88 -7.36
CA ALA A 138 -6.34 11.10 -8.43
C ALA A 138 -5.87 12.55 -8.53
N GLY A 139 -4.62 12.77 -8.96
CA GLY A 139 -4.10 14.10 -9.30
C GLY A 139 -3.69 14.96 -8.11
N VAL A 140 -3.54 14.35 -6.92
CA VAL A 140 -3.23 15.05 -5.66
C VAL A 140 -1.85 14.68 -5.10
N VAL A 141 -1.15 13.71 -5.68
CA VAL A 141 0.13 13.24 -5.13
C VAL A 141 1.27 14.13 -5.62
N GLY A 142 1.72 15.04 -4.73
CA GLY A 142 2.87 15.90 -4.97
C GLY A 142 4.18 15.13 -5.02
N ASN A 143 5.13 15.56 -5.86
CA ASN A 143 6.49 14.99 -5.94
C ASN A 143 6.53 13.44 -6.09
N ARG A 144 5.51 12.82 -6.69
CA ARG A 144 5.35 11.35 -6.75
C ARG A 144 6.51 10.56 -7.36
N GLY A 145 7.44 11.22 -8.05
CA GLY A 145 8.55 10.59 -8.74
C GLY A 145 8.15 10.11 -10.14
N LYS A 146 9.15 9.96 -11.01
CA LYS A 146 8.93 9.64 -12.43
C LYS A 146 8.29 8.27 -12.58
N GLY A 147 7.19 8.20 -13.33
CA GLY A 147 6.50 6.94 -13.64
C GLY A 147 5.56 6.43 -12.56
N SER A 148 5.56 7.02 -11.36
CA SER A 148 4.62 6.66 -10.30
C SER A 148 3.18 7.02 -10.65
N PRO A 149 2.19 6.28 -10.15
CA PRO A 149 0.79 6.66 -10.26
C PRO A 149 0.50 7.95 -9.50
N ASP A 150 -0.56 8.65 -9.91
CA ASP A 150 -1.10 9.80 -9.18
C ASP A 150 -2.33 9.37 -8.38
N LEU A 151 -2.15 8.40 -7.47
CA LEU A 151 -3.26 7.76 -6.78
C LEU A 151 -2.99 7.76 -5.29
N LEU A 152 -3.84 8.48 -4.54
CA LEU A 152 -3.86 8.48 -3.08
C LEU A 152 -4.99 7.58 -2.56
N ALA A 153 -4.68 6.70 -1.63
CA ALA A 153 -5.64 5.77 -1.01
C ALA A 153 -6.85 6.50 -0.43
N TYR A 154 -8.05 6.05 -0.79
CA TYR A 154 -9.33 6.63 -0.37
C TYR A 154 -10.35 5.54 -0.07
N ASN A 155 -11.11 5.71 1.03
CA ASN A 155 -12.08 4.73 1.50
C ASN A 155 -13.51 4.95 0.95
N GLY A 156 -13.71 5.93 0.09
CA GLY A 156 -15.03 6.22 -0.49
C GLY A 156 -16.03 6.86 0.48
N ASN A 157 -15.61 7.28 1.68
CA ASN A 157 -16.50 7.77 2.74
C ASN A 157 -16.29 9.27 3.09
N GLY A 158 -15.89 10.07 2.11
CA GLY A 158 -15.87 11.54 2.17
C GLY A 158 -17.04 12.11 1.36
N ALA A 159 -17.76 13.06 1.96
CA ALA A 159 -18.84 13.82 1.33
C ALA A 159 -18.32 14.77 0.24
#